data_AF-A0A9Q1ETB9-F1
#
_entry.id   AF-A0A9Q1ETB9-F1
#
_cell.length_a   1.000
_cell.length_b   1.000
_cell.length_c   1.000
_cell.angle_alpha   90.00
_cell.angle_beta   90.00
_cell.angle_gamma   90.00
#
_symmetry.space_group_name_H-M   'P 1'
#
loop_
_entity.id
_entity.type
_entity.pdbx_description
1 polymer ?
#
loop_
_entity_poly.entity_id
_entity_poly.type
_entity_poly.pdbx_seq_one_letter_code
_entity_poly.pdbx_strand_id
1 'polypeptide(L)'
;MCSAPVINGDCVDPLVAPLYASSFLASSRYNFLYSANFAKLYGSSGWSPAPRDRQPWLQIDLQRKYRLVAISTQGTFNSYDWVTKYTLLYGDQPNSWTPYTQRGGNSTLSGNWNYYQVKRHVFHYAFTARHLRFLPLGWNTQSGGKIGVRLEVYGCAYDSYVMSYDGDDMLAYMFPRNKLRTLRDHVALNFKTLERDGVLLHGEGFQGDVLTLELRNARLYLHISLGGWIDRPIRNMGS
;
A
#
# COMPACT_ATOMS: atom_id res chain seq x y z
N MET A 1 13.99 24.73 3.41
CA MET A 1 13.86 24.09 2.08
C MET A 1 13.94 22.58 2.29
N CYS A 2 12.81 21.88 2.31
CA CYS A 2 12.82 20.42 2.32
C CYS A 2 12.81 19.96 0.87
N SER A 3 13.98 19.57 0.36
CA SER A 3 14.07 18.94 -0.95
C SER A 3 13.60 17.50 -0.81
N ALA A 4 12.44 17.19 -1.40
CA ALA A 4 12.00 15.82 -1.57
C ALA A 4 13.08 15.05 -2.37
N PRO A 5 13.43 13.82 -1.98
CA PRO A 5 14.31 13.00 -2.80
C PRO A 5 13.60 12.76 -4.13
N VAL A 6 14.29 13.10 -5.22
CA VAL A 6 13.84 12.79 -6.57
C VAL A 6 13.87 11.26 -6.71
N ILE A 7 12.73 10.60 -6.59
CA ILE A 7 12.60 9.18 -6.95
C ILE A 7 12.60 9.11 -8.46
N ASN A 8 13.80 9.12 -9.04
CA ASN A 8 14.04 8.87 -10.45
C ASN A 8 14.00 7.34 -10.66
N GLY A 9 12.80 6.79 -10.83
CA GLY A 9 12.59 5.38 -11.11
C GLY A 9 11.11 4.99 -11.03
N ASP A 10 10.67 4.11 -11.92
CA ASP A 10 9.35 3.47 -11.80
C ASP A 10 9.26 2.75 -10.44
N CYS A 11 8.13 2.83 -9.75
CA CYS A 11 7.92 2.25 -8.40
C CYS A 11 7.83 0.72 -8.43
N VAL A 12 8.89 0.04 -8.88
CA VAL A 12 8.93 -1.40 -9.16
C VAL A 12 10.23 -2.05 -8.68
N ASP A 13 10.90 -1.45 -7.69
CA ASP A 13 12.11 -2.01 -7.09
C ASP A 13 11.81 -3.34 -6.38
N PRO A 14 12.70 -4.35 -6.49
CA PRO A 14 12.58 -5.59 -5.73
C PRO A 14 12.88 -5.35 -4.25
N LEU A 15 11.97 -5.76 -3.37
CA LEU A 15 12.02 -5.44 -1.94
C LEU A 15 12.43 -6.63 -1.05
N VAL A 16 12.33 -7.87 -1.54
CA VAL A 16 12.61 -9.11 -0.79
C VAL A 16 14.04 -9.59 -1.03
N ALA A 17 14.56 -9.48 -2.26
CA ALA A 17 15.94 -9.83 -2.59
C ALA A 17 17.00 -9.31 -1.59
N PRO A 18 17.00 -8.02 -1.17
CA PRO A 18 18.02 -7.48 -0.28
C PRO A 18 17.83 -7.86 1.21
N LEU A 19 16.73 -8.49 1.60
CA LEU A 19 16.43 -8.72 3.02
C LEU A 19 17.30 -9.80 3.66
N TYR A 20 17.59 -9.65 4.94
CA TYR A 20 18.29 -10.68 5.73
C TYR A 20 17.35 -11.84 6.08
N ALA A 21 17.92 -12.99 6.45
CA ALA A 21 17.15 -14.17 6.84
C ALA A 21 16.19 -13.92 8.03
N SER A 22 16.56 -13.01 8.94
CA SER A 22 15.75 -12.60 10.10
C SER A 22 14.45 -11.88 9.70
N SER A 23 14.37 -11.34 8.48
CA SER A 23 13.17 -10.68 7.95
C SER A 23 12.07 -11.68 7.55
N PHE A 24 12.34 -12.98 7.57
CA PHE A 24 11.41 -14.03 7.15
C PHE A 24 10.96 -14.86 8.34
N LEU A 25 9.65 -14.92 8.55
CA LEU A 25 9.01 -15.76 9.55
C LEU A 25 8.00 -16.67 8.87
N ALA A 26 7.69 -17.81 9.47
CA ALA A 26 6.62 -18.67 8.99
C ALA A 26 5.91 -19.36 10.15
N SER A 27 4.68 -19.80 9.90
CA SER A 27 3.91 -20.63 10.83
C SER A 27 4.66 -21.90 11.22
N SER A 28 5.31 -22.52 10.24
CA SER A 28 6.08 -23.74 10.38
C SER A 28 7.02 -23.92 9.18
N ARG A 29 7.82 -24.97 9.22
CA ARG A 29 8.72 -25.39 8.13
C ARG A 29 8.69 -26.90 7.98
N TYR A 30 8.78 -27.39 6.74
CA TYR A 30 8.86 -28.82 6.45
C TYR A 30 10.13 -29.44 7.03
N ASN A 31 11.28 -28.81 6.78
CA ASN A 31 12.56 -29.08 7.43
C ASN A 31 13.46 -27.82 7.29
N PHE A 32 14.73 -27.92 7.71
CA PHE A 32 15.64 -26.78 7.68
C PHE A 32 15.90 -26.20 6.28
N LEU A 33 15.89 -27.02 5.23
CA LEU A 33 16.09 -26.61 3.83
C LEU A 33 14.89 -25.87 3.23
N TYR A 34 13.71 -25.98 3.85
CA TYR A 34 12.47 -25.32 3.43
C TYR A 34 12.03 -24.22 4.39
N SER A 35 12.99 -23.64 5.12
CA SER A 35 12.74 -22.54 6.07
C SER A 35 12.34 -21.25 5.34
N ALA A 36 11.68 -20.33 6.07
CA ALA A 36 11.10 -19.10 5.52
C ALA A 36 12.10 -18.24 4.71
N ASN A 37 13.36 -18.18 5.12
CA ASN A 37 14.42 -17.40 4.46
C ASN A 37 14.81 -17.91 3.06
N PHE A 38 14.43 -19.14 2.69
CA PHE A 38 14.62 -19.67 1.34
C PHE A 38 13.52 -19.25 0.37
N ALA A 39 12.51 -18.51 0.83
CA ALA A 39 11.38 -18.06 0.01
C ALA A 39 11.73 -16.92 -0.95
N LYS A 40 12.99 -16.53 -1.12
CA LYS A 40 13.37 -15.51 -2.11
C LYS A 40 13.19 -16.05 -3.54
N LEU A 41 12.66 -15.23 -4.44
CA LEU A 41 12.55 -15.54 -5.86
C LEU A 41 13.90 -16.00 -6.43
N TYR A 42 13.89 -16.99 -7.32
CA TYR A 42 15.09 -17.63 -7.88
C TYR A 42 16.04 -18.29 -6.87
N GLY A 43 15.65 -18.38 -5.58
CA GLY A 43 16.41 -19.12 -4.58
C GLY A 43 16.56 -20.61 -4.93
N SER A 44 17.59 -21.24 -4.38
CA SER A 44 17.93 -22.66 -4.59
C SER A 44 16.98 -23.66 -3.92
N SER A 45 15.99 -23.19 -3.16
CA SER A 45 14.97 -23.99 -2.47
C SER A 45 13.61 -23.28 -2.53
N GLY A 46 12.96 -23.04 -1.39
CA GLY A 46 11.73 -22.29 -1.21
C GLY A 46 11.22 -22.49 0.22
N TRP A 47 10.16 -21.80 0.60
CA TRP A 47 9.46 -22.11 1.85
C TRP A 47 8.38 -23.17 1.61
N SER A 48 8.34 -24.16 2.48
CA SER A 48 7.26 -25.15 2.58
C SER A 48 6.91 -25.35 4.05
N PRO A 49 5.62 -25.32 4.44
CA PRO A 49 5.18 -25.55 5.81
C PRO A 49 5.31 -27.02 6.22
N ALA A 50 5.19 -27.28 7.51
CA ALA A 50 5.08 -28.65 8.03
C ALA A 50 3.79 -29.31 7.51
N PRO A 51 3.78 -30.62 7.20
CA PRO A 51 2.60 -31.29 6.61
C PRO A 51 1.33 -31.26 7.47
N ARG A 52 1.48 -31.07 8.79
CA ARG A 52 0.38 -31.02 9.75
C ARG A 52 -0.10 -29.60 10.05
N ASP A 53 0.52 -28.59 9.46
CA ASP A 53 0.13 -27.20 9.64
C ASP A 53 -1.18 -26.92 8.90
N ARG A 54 -2.23 -26.64 9.66
CA ARG A 54 -3.58 -26.39 9.13
C ARG A 54 -3.79 -24.93 8.72
N GLN A 55 -2.92 -24.02 9.13
CA GLN A 55 -3.03 -22.59 8.86
C GLN A 55 -1.66 -22.02 8.45
N PRO A 56 -1.09 -22.52 7.33
CA PRO A 56 0.25 -22.16 6.93
C PRO A 56 0.32 -20.68 6.51
N TRP A 57 1.37 -19.99 6.94
CA TRP A 57 1.66 -18.64 6.50
C TRP A 57 3.16 -18.39 6.42
N LEU A 58 3.54 -17.53 5.48
CA LEU A 58 4.89 -16.96 5.35
C LEU A 58 4.79 -15.46 5.54
N GLN A 59 5.62 -14.89 6.39
CA GLN A 59 5.63 -13.48 6.74
C GLN A 59 6.99 -12.86 6.41
N ILE A 60 6.93 -11.64 5.91
CA ILE A 60 8.09 -10.86 5.49
C ILE A 60 8.02 -9.51 6.19
N ASP A 61 9.08 -9.15 6.91
CA ASP A 61 9.32 -7.80 7.41
C ASP A 61 10.23 -7.03 6.46
N LEU A 62 9.65 -6.08 5.72
CA LEU A 62 10.38 -5.22 4.78
C LEU A 62 11.29 -4.19 5.48
N GLN A 63 11.40 -4.23 6.82
CA GLN A 63 12.20 -3.36 7.69
C GLN A 63 11.70 -1.91 7.79
N ARG A 64 11.17 -1.37 6.70
CA ARG A 64 10.50 -0.06 6.65
C ARG A 64 9.23 -0.15 5.82
N LYS A 65 8.44 0.92 5.81
CA LYS A 65 7.19 1.00 5.06
C LYS A 65 7.48 1.27 3.58
N TYR A 66 6.78 0.55 2.71
CA TYR A 66 6.87 0.69 1.25
C TYR A 66 5.49 0.83 0.64
N ARG A 67 5.42 1.48 -0.53
CA ARG A 67 4.27 1.38 -1.43
C ARG A 67 4.45 0.13 -2.29
N LEU A 68 3.59 -0.86 -2.11
CA LEU A 68 3.64 -2.15 -2.79
C LEU A 68 2.74 -2.13 -4.02
N VAL A 69 3.28 -2.56 -5.16
CA VAL A 69 2.57 -2.50 -6.46
C VAL A 69 2.43 -3.86 -7.13
N ALA A 70 3.27 -4.83 -6.81
CA ALA A 70 3.17 -6.17 -7.35
C ALA A 70 3.83 -7.21 -6.44
N ILE A 71 3.48 -8.47 -6.67
CA ILE A 71 4.17 -9.64 -6.14
C ILE A 71 4.45 -10.60 -7.29
N SER A 72 5.59 -11.27 -7.27
CA SER A 72 5.87 -12.40 -8.15
C SER A 72 6.05 -13.65 -7.31
N THR A 73 5.49 -14.76 -7.76
CA THR A 73 5.58 -16.07 -7.09
C THR A 73 6.16 -17.11 -8.03
N GLN A 74 6.81 -18.11 -7.45
CA GLN A 74 7.42 -19.26 -8.12
C GLN A 74 7.29 -20.47 -7.17
N GLY A 75 7.22 -21.70 -7.68
CA GLY A 75 7.27 -22.89 -6.82
C GLY A 75 8.66 -23.11 -6.22
N THR A 76 8.84 -24.11 -5.37
CA THR A 76 10.18 -24.45 -4.85
C THR A 76 11.04 -25.03 -5.98
N PHE A 77 12.36 -24.89 -5.87
CA PHE A 77 13.28 -25.31 -6.93
C PHE A 77 13.21 -26.83 -7.20
N ASN A 78 13.10 -27.20 -8.47
CA ASN A 78 13.12 -28.59 -8.97
C ASN A 78 12.20 -29.56 -8.20
N SER A 79 10.94 -29.18 -8.01
CA SER A 79 9.98 -29.91 -7.19
C SER A 79 8.58 -29.97 -7.83
N TYR A 80 7.66 -30.67 -7.17
CA TYR A 80 6.22 -30.61 -7.46
C TYR A 80 5.47 -29.62 -6.56
N ASP A 81 6.20 -28.80 -5.80
CA ASP A 81 5.63 -27.95 -4.76
C ASP A 81 5.45 -26.52 -5.25
N TRP A 82 4.21 -26.16 -5.54
CA TRP A 82 3.84 -24.79 -5.87
C TRP A 82 2.43 -24.43 -5.42
N VAL A 83 2.26 -23.18 -5.02
CA VAL A 83 0.98 -22.61 -4.64
C VAL A 83 0.22 -22.16 -5.90
N THR A 84 -1.02 -22.62 -6.07
CA THR A 84 -1.91 -22.31 -7.21
C THR A 84 -2.88 -21.18 -6.90
N LYS A 85 -3.20 -20.94 -5.62
CA LYS A 85 -4.04 -19.84 -5.14
C LYS A 85 -3.55 -19.36 -3.78
N TYR A 86 -3.59 -18.05 -3.53
CA TYR A 86 -3.17 -17.47 -2.26
C TYR A 86 -3.93 -16.19 -1.96
N THR A 87 -3.86 -15.74 -0.71
CA THR A 87 -4.26 -14.39 -0.31
C THR A 87 -3.12 -13.70 0.43
N LEU A 88 -3.20 -12.39 0.56
CA LEU A 88 -2.21 -11.57 1.25
C LEU A 88 -2.87 -10.84 2.41
N LEU A 89 -2.19 -10.82 3.54
CA LEU A 89 -2.44 -9.87 4.61
C LEU A 89 -1.28 -8.88 4.67
N TYR A 90 -1.56 -7.64 5.03
CA TYR A 90 -0.54 -6.61 5.16
C TYR A 90 -0.79 -5.75 6.39
N GLY A 91 0.27 -5.10 6.87
CA GLY A 91 0.18 -4.23 8.04
C GLY A 91 1.46 -3.46 8.31
N ASP A 92 1.36 -2.49 9.20
CA ASP A 92 2.51 -1.72 9.70
C ASP A 92 3.06 -2.32 11.01
N GLN A 93 2.29 -3.20 11.65
CA GLN A 93 2.65 -3.91 12.89
C GLN A 93 2.61 -5.43 12.64
N PRO A 94 3.47 -6.22 13.29
CA PRO A 94 3.64 -7.65 12.98
C PRO A 94 2.43 -8.53 13.33
N ASN A 95 1.44 -8.02 14.07
CA ASN A 95 0.25 -8.77 14.51
C ASN A 95 -1.08 -8.08 14.15
N SER A 96 -1.04 -6.97 13.42
CA SER A 96 -2.24 -6.24 13.00
C SER A 96 -2.37 -6.32 11.49
N TRP A 97 -3.40 -7.03 11.03
CA TRP A 97 -3.51 -7.48 9.64
C TRP A 97 -4.73 -6.91 8.94
N THR A 98 -4.50 -6.35 7.76
CA THR A 98 -5.55 -5.98 6.80
C THR A 98 -5.49 -6.95 5.61
N PRO A 99 -6.60 -7.57 5.20
CA PRO A 99 -6.61 -8.41 4.01
C PRO A 99 -6.47 -7.56 2.74
N TYR A 100 -5.67 -8.04 1.79
CA TYR A 100 -5.64 -7.47 0.45
C TYR A 100 -6.90 -7.87 -0.31
N THR A 101 -7.55 -6.87 -0.92
CA THR A 101 -8.80 -7.07 -1.65
C THR A 101 -8.70 -6.41 -3.02
N GLN A 102 -9.05 -7.17 -4.05
CA GLN A 102 -9.09 -6.72 -5.44
C GLN A 102 -10.41 -6.04 -5.77
N ARG A 103 -10.51 -5.54 -7.00
CA ARG A 103 -11.78 -5.07 -7.58
C ARG A 103 -12.86 -6.14 -7.43
N GLY A 104 -14.04 -5.73 -6.97
CA GLY A 104 -15.17 -6.64 -6.76
C GLY A 104 -15.13 -7.43 -5.44
N GLY A 105 -14.21 -7.10 -4.52
CA GLY A 105 -14.19 -7.72 -3.18
C GLY A 105 -13.46 -9.05 -3.11
N ASN A 106 -12.85 -9.53 -4.20
CA ASN A 106 -12.13 -10.79 -4.20
C ASN A 106 -10.72 -10.63 -3.58
N SER A 107 -10.41 -11.42 -2.56
CA SER A 107 -9.08 -11.45 -1.91
C SER A 107 -8.18 -12.60 -2.40
N THR A 108 -8.66 -13.44 -3.31
CA THR A 108 -7.93 -14.61 -3.83
C THR A 108 -7.13 -14.26 -5.08
N LEU A 109 -5.81 -14.43 -4.99
CA LEU A 109 -4.86 -14.26 -6.08
C LEU A 109 -4.51 -15.60 -6.71
N SER A 110 -4.38 -15.60 -8.04
CA SER A 110 -3.96 -16.80 -8.77
C SER A 110 -2.45 -16.97 -8.69
N GLY A 111 -2.00 -18.13 -8.21
CA GLY A 111 -0.60 -18.56 -8.11
C GLY A 111 -0.12 -19.36 -9.32
N ASN A 112 0.96 -20.11 -9.14
CA ASN A 112 1.73 -20.76 -10.19
C ASN A 112 1.03 -21.99 -10.80
N TRP A 113 1.46 -22.35 -12.00
CA TRP A 113 1.04 -23.56 -12.72
C TRP A 113 2.11 -24.66 -12.73
N ASN A 114 3.35 -24.31 -12.37
CA ASN A 114 4.50 -25.19 -12.28
C ASN A 114 5.53 -24.57 -11.33
N TYR A 115 6.63 -25.28 -11.08
CA TYR A 115 7.64 -24.86 -10.12
C TYR A 115 8.62 -23.79 -10.64
N TYR A 116 8.79 -23.64 -11.96
CA TYR A 116 9.87 -22.86 -12.56
C TYR A 116 9.43 -21.53 -13.16
N GLN A 117 8.20 -21.39 -13.65
CA GLN A 117 7.72 -20.13 -14.22
C GLN A 117 7.39 -19.14 -13.12
N VAL A 118 7.89 -17.93 -13.27
CA VAL A 118 7.55 -16.80 -12.40
C VAL A 118 6.19 -16.26 -12.82
N LYS A 119 5.26 -16.19 -11.87
CA LYS A 119 3.97 -15.56 -12.07
C LYS A 119 3.93 -14.22 -11.36
N ARG A 120 3.87 -13.15 -12.15
CA ARG A 120 3.70 -11.78 -11.63
C ARG A 120 2.23 -11.45 -11.49
N HIS A 121 1.87 -10.89 -10.34
CA HIS A 121 0.57 -10.32 -10.06
C HIS A 121 0.73 -8.84 -9.75
N VAL A 122 0.26 -7.97 -10.65
CA VAL A 122 0.18 -6.52 -10.41
C VAL A 122 -1.06 -6.23 -9.58
N PHE A 123 -0.89 -5.53 -8.46
CA PHE A 123 -1.99 -5.19 -7.59
C PHE A 123 -2.88 -4.16 -8.27
N HIS A 124 -4.19 -4.41 -8.27
CA HIS A 124 -5.15 -3.46 -8.81
C HIS A 124 -5.14 -2.15 -8.00
N TYR A 125 -5.16 -2.27 -6.68
CA TYR A 125 -4.89 -1.18 -5.75
C TYR A 125 -3.51 -1.36 -5.15
N ALA A 126 -2.59 -0.43 -5.41
CA ALA A 126 -1.34 -0.35 -4.67
C ALA A 126 -1.65 0.01 -3.21
N PHE A 127 -0.90 -0.56 -2.26
CA PHE A 127 -1.12 -0.36 -0.83
C PHE A 127 0.22 -0.17 -0.12
N THR A 128 0.18 0.44 1.06
CA THR A 128 1.39 0.67 1.86
C THR A 128 1.48 -0.32 3.00
N ALA A 129 2.65 -0.92 3.21
CA ALA A 129 2.88 -1.84 4.32
C ALA A 129 4.36 -1.93 4.68
N ARG A 130 4.64 -2.31 5.92
CA ARG A 130 5.96 -2.81 6.35
C ARG A 130 5.99 -4.34 6.38
N HIS A 131 4.91 -4.96 6.83
CA HIS A 131 4.80 -6.41 6.93
C HIS A 131 3.84 -6.95 5.87
N LEU A 132 4.23 -8.06 5.25
CA LEU A 132 3.40 -8.81 4.32
C LEU A 132 3.32 -10.26 4.79
N ARG A 133 2.11 -10.83 4.81
CA ARG A 133 1.88 -12.24 5.10
C ARG A 133 1.20 -12.90 3.90
N PHE A 134 1.84 -13.94 3.40
CA PHE A 134 1.37 -14.80 2.32
C PHE A 134 0.67 -16.02 2.91
N LEU A 135 -0.58 -16.25 2.47
CA LEU A 135 -1.41 -17.36 2.93
C LEU A 135 -1.75 -18.26 1.72
N PRO A 136 -1.21 -19.48 1.65
CA PRO A 136 -1.60 -20.45 0.63
C PRO A 136 -3.08 -20.83 0.81
N LEU A 137 -3.85 -20.81 -0.28
CA LEU A 137 -5.25 -21.24 -0.33
C LEU A 137 -5.43 -22.51 -1.17
N GLY A 138 -4.53 -22.78 -2.10
CA GLY A 138 -4.50 -23.99 -2.91
C GLY A 138 -3.10 -24.24 -3.48
N TRP A 139 -2.77 -25.50 -3.73
CA TRP A 139 -1.46 -25.93 -4.22
C TRP A 139 -1.61 -27.10 -5.20
N ASN A 140 -0.52 -27.47 -5.85
CA ASN A 140 -0.50 -28.66 -6.68
C ASN A 140 -0.57 -29.93 -5.84
N THR A 141 -1.57 -30.77 -6.12
CA THR A 141 -1.74 -32.08 -5.47
C THR A 141 -1.31 -33.24 -6.39
N GLN A 142 -0.97 -32.96 -7.65
CA GLN A 142 -0.50 -33.98 -8.59
C GLN A 142 0.92 -34.41 -8.24
N SER A 143 1.25 -35.68 -8.48
CA SER A 143 2.58 -36.26 -8.26
C SER A 143 3.14 -36.07 -6.84
N GLY A 144 2.26 -35.98 -5.84
CA GLY A 144 2.66 -35.78 -4.44
C GLY A 144 3.09 -34.36 -4.09
N GLY A 145 2.71 -33.37 -4.91
CA GLY A 145 3.00 -31.96 -4.68
C GLY A 145 2.47 -31.41 -3.36
N LYS A 146 3.18 -30.43 -2.82
CA LYS A 146 2.89 -29.77 -1.55
C LYS A 146 2.84 -28.25 -1.72
N ILE A 147 2.57 -27.56 -0.61
CA ILE A 147 2.75 -26.11 -0.53
C ILE A 147 4.24 -25.81 -0.64
N GLY A 148 4.59 -24.98 -1.63
CA GLY A 148 5.94 -24.50 -1.87
C GLY A 148 5.90 -23.14 -2.53
N VAL A 149 6.70 -22.19 -2.06
CA VAL A 149 6.78 -20.87 -2.70
C VAL A 149 8.14 -20.21 -2.53
N ARG A 150 8.54 -19.54 -3.61
CA ARG A 150 9.51 -18.45 -3.66
C ARG A 150 8.79 -17.21 -4.17
N LEU A 151 9.17 -16.03 -3.69
CA LEU A 151 8.50 -14.79 -4.03
C LEU A 151 9.43 -13.58 -4.03
N GLU A 152 8.99 -12.55 -4.75
CA GLU A 152 9.54 -11.19 -4.73
C GLU A 152 8.36 -10.21 -4.64
N VAL A 153 8.54 -9.12 -3.91
CA VAL A 153 7.57 -8.04 -3.77
C VAL A 153 8.17 -6.79 -4.39
N TYR A 154 7.37 -6.06 -5.18
CA TYR A 154 7.84 -4.89 -5.91
C TYR A 154 7.15 -3.64 -5.40
N GLY A 155 7.92 -2.55 -5.31
CA GLY A 155 7.41 -1.28 -4.84
C GLY A 155 8.48 -0.20 -4.82
N CYS A 156 8.25 0.82 -4.02
CA CYS A 156 9.19 1.90 -3.77
C CYS A 156 9.04 2.40 -2.34
N ALA A 157 10.09 3.06 -1.83
CA ALA A 157 10.08 3.62 -0.47
C ALA A 157 8.84 4.50 -0.27
N TYR A 158 8.18 4.30 0.87
CA TYR A 158 7.06 5.15 1.25
C TYR A 158 7.58 6.24 2.19
N ASP A 159 7.72 7.45 1.66
CA ASP A 159 8.00 8.64 2.45
C ASP A 159 6.66 9.26 2.86
N SER A 160 6.26 9.07 4.11
CA SER A 160 5.21 9.89 4.72
C SER A 160 5.83 11.12 5.36
N TYR A 161 5.46 12.30 4.88
CA TYR A 161 5.60 13.50 5.68
C TYR A 161 4.62 13.38 6.85
N VAL A 162 5.12 13.06 8.04
CA VAL A 162 4.35 13.20 9.28
C VAL A 162 4.34 14.69 9.58
N MET A 163 3.22 15.35 9.27
CA MET A 163 2.95 16.70 9.76
C MET A 163 2.21 16.55 11.08
N SER A 164 2.81 17.06 12.15
CA SER A 164 2.12 17.28 13.41
C SER A 164 1.37 18.59 13.26
N TYR A 165 0.08 18.61 13.59
CA TYR A 165 -0.72 19.83 13.64
C TYR A 165 -1.09 20.04 15.10
N ASP A 166 -0.32 20.88 15.79
CA ASP A 166 -0.56 21.26 17.19
C ASP A 166 -1.49 22.47 17.33
N GLY A 167 -1.98 23.00 16.21
CA GLY A 167 -2.91 24.13 16.13
C GLY A 167 -2.38 25.29 15.30
N ASP A 168 -1.06 25.38 15.08
CA ASP A 168 -0.43 26.52 14.39
C ASP A 168 0.14 26.17 13.00
N ASP A 169 0.23 24.88 12.66
CA ASP A 169 0.77 24.42 11.38
C ASP A 169 -0.33 24.32 10.28
N MET A 170 0.01 24.63 9.01
CA MET A 170 -0.89 24.49 7.85
C MET A 170 -0.12 24.00 6.61
N LEU A 171 -0.70 23.04 5.86
CA LEU A 171 -0.23 22.71 4.51
C LEU A 171 -0.85 23.66 3.49
N ALA A 172 -0.08 24.67 3.06
CA ALA A 172 -0.46 25.51 1.93
C ALA A 172 0.03 24.90 0.60
N TYR A 173 -0.89 24.51 -0.28
CA TYR A 173 -0.56 24.10 -1.65
C TYR A 173 -0.87 25.23 -2.64
N MET A 174 0.16 25.77 -3.28
CA MET A 174 0.03 26.83 -4.29
C MET A 174 0.21 26.23 -5.70
N PHE A 175 -0.78 26.39 -6.57
CA PHE A 175 -0.72 25.87 -7.93
C PHE A 175 0.44 26.51 -8.73
N PRO A 176 1.28 25.70 -9.41
CA PRO A 176 2.34 26.26 -10.24
C PRO A 176 1.76 27.08 -11.40
N ARG A 177 2.13 28.36 -11.48
CA ARG A 177 1.88 29.31 -12.60
C ARG A 177 0.52 30.03 -12.66
N ASN A 178 -0.16 30.29 -11.55
CA ASN A 178 -1.39 31.13 -11.54
C ASN A 178 -2.47 30.69 -12.56
N LYS A 179 -2.45 29.44 -13.02
CA LYS A 179 -3.49 28.91 -13.91
C LYS A 179 -4.59 28.31 -13.04
N LEU A 180 -5.59 29.15 -12.73
CA LEU A 180 -6.83 28.80 -12.02
C LEU A 180 -7.82 27.95 -12.87
N ARG A 181 -7.37 27.39 -14.00
CA ARG A 181 -8.25 26.70 -14.94
C ARG A 181 -7.67 25.35 -15.34
N THR A 182 -7.97 24.36 -14.54
CA THR A 182 -7.83 22.94 -14.85
C THR A 182 -9.21 22.42 -15.28
N LEU A 183 -9.27 21.62 -16.33
CA LEU A 183 -10.53 21.04 -16.84
C LEU A 183 -11.12 20.00 -15.85
N ARG A 184 -10.30 19.48 -14.94
CA ARG A 184 -10.62 18.56 -13.83
C ARG A 184 -9.49 18.58 -12.80
N ASP A 185 -9.81 18.76 -11.53
CA ASP A 185 -8.89 18.50 -10.42
C ASP A 185 -9.36 17.26 -9.64
N HIS A 186 -8.44 16.32 -9.43
CA HIS A 186 -8.64 15.19 -8.54
C HIS A 186 -7.71 15.35 -7.33
N VAL A 187 -8.26 15.76 -6.19
CA VAL A 187 -7.54 15.79 -4.91
C VAL A 187 -7.94 14.54 -4.13
N ALA A 188 -6.98 13.64 -3.90
CA ALA A 188 -7.18 12.43 -3.11
C ALA A 188 -6.29 12.49 -1.86
N LEU A 189 -6.91 12.40 -0.69
CA LEU A 189 -6.23 12.45 0.61
C LEU A 189 -6.51 11.14 1.35
N ASN A 190 -5.46 10.47 1.82
CA ASN A 190 -5.55 9.34 2.74
C ASN A 190 -4.84 9.73 4.04
N PHE A 191 -5.60 9.90 5.12
CA PHE A 191 -5.05 10.28 6.42
C PHE A 191 -5.54 9.33 7.52
N LYS A 192 -4.80 9.29 8.63
CA LYS A 192 -5.22 8.69 9.90
C LYS A 192 -4.95 9.74 10.98
N THR A 193 -5.90 9.92 11.88
CA THR A 193 -5.78 10.87 12.99
C THR A 193 -6.29 10.23 14.28
N LEU A 194 -5.71 10.64 15.41
CA LEU A 194 -6.22 10.32 16.76
C LEU A 194 -7.26 11.36 17.21
N GLU A 195 -7.30 12.52 16.55
CA GLU A 195 -8.19 13.62 16.86
C GLU A 195 -9.57 13.44 16.22
N ARG A 196 -10.62 13.86 16.92
CA ARG A 196 -12.02 13.75 16.45
C ARG A 196 -12.47 14.98 15.66
N ASP A 197 -11.77 16.08 15.81
CA ASP A 197 -12.10 17.38 15.23
C ASP A 197 -10.83 18.03 14.66
N GLY A 198 -10.94 18.76 13.55
CA GLY A 198 -9.82 19.48 12.96
C GLY A 198 -10.02 19.86 11.49
N VAL A 199 -9.38 20.95 11.05
CA VAL A 199 -9.40 21.38 9.64
C VAL A 199 -8.31 20.63 8.87
N LEU A 200 -8.68 19.94 7.79
CA LEU A 200 -7.76 19.10 7.00
C LEU A 200 -7.27 19.80 5.73
N LEU A 201 -8.14 20.60 5.12
CA LEU A 201 -7.82 21.41 3.95
C LEU A 201 -8.67 22.67 4.02
N HIS A 202 -8.05 23.82 3.79
CA HIS A 202 -8.74 25.08 3.65
C HIS A 202 -8.14 25.82 2.45
N GLY A 203 -9.01 26.24 1.53
CA GLY A 203 -8.64 27.04 0.37
C GLY A 203 -9.56 28.23 0.26
N GLU A 204 -8.98 29.39 0.01
CA GLU A 204 -9.70 30.63 -0.29
C GLU A 204 -9.42 31.03 -1.74
N GLY A 205 -10.48 31.31 -2.50
CA GLY A 205 -10.44 31.80 -3.87
C GLY A 205 -10.51 33.32 -3.96
N PHE A 206 -10.13 33.85 -5.12
CA PHE A 206 -10.03 35.30 -5.37
C PHE A 206 -11.34 36.10 -5.18
N GLN A 207 -12.51 35.46 -5.20
CA GLN A 207 -13.81 36.11 -5.03
C GLN A 207 -14.45 35.85 -3.66
N GLY A 208 -13.66 35.43 -2.67
CA GLY A 208 -14.18 34.99 -1.37
C GLY A 208 -14.82 33.59 -1.44
N ASP A 209 -14.48 32.83 -2.48
CA ASP A 209 -14.82 31.41 -2.56
C ASP A 209 -14.06 30.67 -1.46
N VAL A 210 -14.70 29.75 -0.77
CA VAL A 210 -14.05 28.96 0.29
C VAL A 210 -14.32 27.49 0.04
N LEU A 211 -13.27 26.70 0.10
CA LEU A 211 -13.36 25.24 0.14
C LEU A 211 -12.68 24.75 1.42
N THR A 212 -13.44 24.18 2.34
CA THR A 212 -12.93 23.64 3.60
C THR A 212 -13.30 22.17 3.71
N LEU A 213 -12.30 21.31 3.91
CA LEU A 213 -12.48 19.93 4.33
C LEU A 213 -12.12 19.84 5.82
N GLU A 214 -13.07 19.49 6.66
CA GLU A 214 -12.87 19.36 8.11
C GLU A 214 -13.34 18.01 8.64
N LEU A 215 -12.77 17.61 9.76
CA LEU A 215 -13.27 16.53 10.58
C LEU A 215 -14.08 17.16 11.72
N ARG A 216 -15.31 16.68 11.91
CA ARG A 216 -16.14 17.06 13.03
C ARG A 216 -16.79 15.81 13.62
N ASN A 217 -16.56 15.54 14.90
CA ASN A 217 -16.98 14.32 15.58
C ASN A 217 -16.64 13.03 14.80
N ALA A 218 -15.38 12.92 14.34
CA ALA A 218 -14.86 11.81 13.54
C ALA A 218 -15.57 11.56 12.20
N ARG A 219 -16.29 12.56 11.68
CA ARG A 219 -16.91 12.54 10.35
C ARG A 219 -16.31 13.63 9.49
N LEU A 220 -16.14 13.31 8.21
CA LEU A 220 -15.58 14.22 7.23
C LEU A 220 -16.69 15.13 6.67
N TYR A 221 -16.47 16.44 6.73
CA TYR A 221 -17.36 17.46 6.18
C TYR A 221 -16.61 18.26 5.11
N LEU A 222 -17.26 18.42 3.95
CA LEU A 222 -16.78 19.28 2.88
C LEU A 222 -17.71 20.48 2.77
N HIS A 223 -17.15 21.67 3.00
CA HIS A 223 -17.80 22.95 2.83
C HIS A 223 -17.29 23.58 1.54
N ILE A 224 -18.22 24.00 0.68
CA ILE A 224 -17.92 24.75 -0.53
C ILE A 224 -18.83 25.96 -0.53
N SER A 225 -18.22 27.15 -0.50
CA SER A 225 -18.89 28.43 -0.71
C SER A 225 -18.31 29.03 -1.97
N LEU A 226 -19.17 29.36 -2.93
CA LEU A 226 -18.80 30.08 -4.14
C LEU A 226 -19.43 31.47 -3.97
N GLY A 227 -18.60 32.49 -3.78
CA GLY A 227 -18.98 33.84 -3.37
C GLY A 227 -20.15 34.41 -4.17
N GLY A 228 -21.05 35.12 -3.49
CA GLY A 228 -22.13 35.88 -4.12
C GLY A 228 -21.69 37.31 -4.41
N TRP A 229 -21.86 37.77 -5.65
CA TRP A 229 -21.74 39.18 -6.02
C TRP A 229 -22.63 40.04 -5.12
N ILE A 230 -22.04 40.80 -4.20
CA ILE A 230 -22.74 41.88 -3.51
C ILE A 230 -22.49 43.15 -4.31
N ASP A 231 -23.45 43.48 -5.19
CA ASP A 231 -23.61 44.83 -5.72
C ASP A 231 -23.84 45.77 -4.52
N ARG A 232 -22.83 46.60 -4.19
CA ARG A 232 -23.03 47.70 -3.23
C ARG A 232 -23.42 48.96 -4.01
N PRO A 233 -24.49 49.66 -3.61
CA PRO A 233 -25.01 50.79 -4.35
C PRO A 233 -24.02 51.95 -4.34
N ILE A 234 -23.92 52.64 -5.47
CA ILE A 234 -23.17 53.90 -5.64
C ILE A 234 -23.68 54.89 -4.59
N ARG A 235 -22.85 55.21 -3.60
CA ARG A 235 -23.00 56.42 -2.79
C ARG A 235 -22.56 57.59 -3.65
N ASN A 236 -23.51 58.42 -4.10
CA ASN A 236 -23.20 59.79 -4.46
C ASN A 236 -22.82 60.55 -3.18
N MET A 237 -21.55 60.94 -3.06
CA MET A 237 -21.13 62.07 -2.22
C MET A 237 -21.48 63.34 -2.99
N GLY A 238 -22.20 64.25 -2.34
CA GLY A 238 -22.84 65.38 -3.00
C GLY A 238 -22.04 66.68 -3.04
N SER A 239 -22.74 67.72 -3.49
CA SER A 239 -22.71 69.11 -3.02
C SER A 239 -23.82 69.87 -3.75
#